data_AF-A0A8T4P1L8-F1
#
_entry.id   AF-A0A8T4P1L8-F1
#
_cell.length_a   1.000
_cell.length_b   1.000
_cell.length_c   1.000
_cell.angle_alpha   90.00
_cell.angle_beta   90.00
_cell.angle_gamma   90.00
#
_symmetry.space_group_name_H-M   'P 1'
#
loop_
_entity.id
_entity.type
_entity.pdbx_description
1 polymer ?
#
loop_
_entity_poly.entity_id
_entity_poly.type
_entity_poly.pdbx_seq_one_letter_code
_entity_poly.pdbx_strand_id
1 'polypeptide(L)'
;MQKKSQSISINTIIIAAIALAVLVVLFVIFTGRFRIFSEGVKESSLTCDKACKSVGYLSGYPSSGCGSDFSISGKFEGMSEGQVCCCRPQ
;
A
#
# COMPACT_ATOMS: atom_id res chain seq x y z
N MET A 1 21.18 18.78 -51.27
CA MET A 1 20.20 17.95 -50.54
C MET A 1 19.21 18.88 -49.84
N GLN A 2 18.00 19.03 -50.38
CA GLN A 2 16.97 19.89 -49.81
C GLN A 2 16.46 19.27 -48.50
N LYS A 3 16.71 19.93 -47.35
CA LYS A 3 16.06 19.55 -46.08
C LYS A 3 14.56 19.82 -46.24
N LYS A 4 13.78 18.76 -46.44
CA LYS A 4 12.33 18.81 -46.26
C LYS A 4 12.09 19.08 -44.79
N SER A 5 11.87 20.34 -44.44
CA SER A 5 11.20 20.70 -43.19
C SER A 5 9.85 19.99 -43.22
N GLN A 6 9.75 18.85 -42.54
CA GLN A 6 8.46 18.22 -42.27
C GLN A 6 7.71 19.21 -41.40
N SER A 7 6.88 20.06 -42.02
CA SER A 7 5.85 20.78 -41.30
C SER A 7 4.95 19.70 -40.71
N ILE A 8 5.14 19.40 -39.43
CA ILE A 8 4.22 18.58 -38.67
C ILE A 8 2.85 19.22 -38.86
N SER A 9 1.90 18.45 -39.38
CA SER A 9 0.57 18.97 -39.68
C SER A 9 -0.07 19.50 -38.40
N ILE A 10 -0.78 20.62 -38.51
CA ILE A 10 -1.45 21.26 -37.37
C ILE A 10 -2.37 20.26 -36.66
N ASN A 11 -3.03 19.36 -37.41
CA ASN A 11 -3.83 18.28 -36.83
C ASN A 11 -3.02 17.36 -35.92
N THR A 12 -1.78 17.04 -36.28
CA THR A 12 -0.90 16.19 -35.47
C THR A 12 -0.53 16.86 -34.16
N ILE A 13 -0.29 18.19 -34.19
CA ILE A 13 -0.01 18.98 -32.98
C ILE A 13 -1.22 18.99 -32.05
N ILE A 14 -2.43 19.20 -32.61
CA ILE A 14 -3.68 19.20 -31.85
C ILE A 14 -3.91 17.84 -31.18
N ILE A 15 -3.76 16.74 -31.92
CA ILE A 15 -3.96 15.38 -31.38
C ILE A 15 -2.94 15.10 -30.27
N ALA A 16 -1.67 15.47 -30.47
CA ALA A 16 -0.63 15.29 -29.46
C ALA A 16 -0.94 16.07 -28.17
N ALA A 17 -1.43 17.30 -28.28
CA ALA A 17 -1.81 18.12 -27.13
C ALA A 17 -2.99 17.51 -26.34
N ILE A 18 -4.03 17.03 -27.04
CA ILE A 18 -5.19 16.40 -26.39
C ILE A 18 -4.77 15.12 -25.69
N ALA A 19 -3.98 14.26 -26.34
CA ALA A 19 -3.49 13.02 -25.75
C ALA A 19 -2.67 13.28 -24.48
N LEU A 20 -1.80 14.29 -24.51
CA LEU A 20 -0.99 14.68 -23.36
C LEU A 20 -1.86 15.22 -22.21
N ALA A 21 -2.85 16.07 -22.52
CA ALA A 21 -3.77 16.61 -21.52
C ALA A 21 -4.55 15.49 -20.81
N VAL A 22 -5.09 14.53 -21.55
CA VAL A 22 -5.81 13.38 -20.98
C VAL A 22 -4.88 12.55 -20.09
N LEU A 23 -3.63 12.32 -20.52
CA LEU A 23 -2.64 11.58 -19.74
C LEU A 23 -2.35 12.26 -18.40
N VAL A 24 -2.15 13.59 -18.40
CA VAL A 24 -1.95 14.36 -17.17
C VAL A 24 -3.14 14.24 -16.22
N VAL A 25 -4.36 14.37 -16.74
CA VAL A 25 -5.59 14.24 -15.93
C VAL A 25 -5.69 12.85 -15.31
N LEU A 26 -5.44 11.79 -16.08
CA LEU A 26 -5.42 10.43 -15.55
C LEU A 26 -4.36 10.28 -14.46
N PHE A 27 -3.15 10.78 -14.68
CA PHE A 27 -2.06 10.70 -13.71
C PHE A 27 -2.46 11.34 -12.38
N VAL A 28 -3.03 12.55 -12.39
CA VAL A 28 -3.47 13.24 -11.15
C VAL A 28 -4.56 12.45 -10.42
N ILE A 29 -5.56 11.92 -11.12
CA ILE A 29 -6.64 11.13 -10.51
C ILE A 29 -6.08 9.84 -9.91
N PHE A 30 -5.24 9.12 -10.66
CA PHE A 30 -4.61 7.90 -10.18
C PHE A 30 -3.74 8.17 -8.96
N THR A 31 -2.87 9.18 -8.98
CA THR A 31 -2.03 9.55 -7.83
C THR A 31 -2.86 9.96 -6.61
N GLY A 32 -3.94 10.73 -6.79
CA GLY A 32 -4.85 11.11 -5.71
C GLY A 32 -5.51 9.91 -5.04
N ARG A 33 -5.96 8.93 -5.82
CA ARG A 33 -6.56 7.69 -5.29
C ARG A 33 -5.51 6.78 -4.65
N PHE A 34 -4.32 6.64 -5.24
CA PHE A 34 -3.22 5.85 -4.67
C PHE A 34 -2.76 6.36 -3.30
N ARG A 35 -2.78 7.69 -3.07
CA ARG A 35 -2.46 8.24 -1.75
C ARG A 35 -3.43 7.78 -0.66
N ILE A 36 -4.73 7.80 -0.97
CA ILE A 36 -5.77 7.34 -0.05
C ILE A 36 -5.62 5.84 0.23
N PHE A 37 -5.33 5.04 -0.80
CA PHE A 37 -5.04 3.62 -0.60
C PHE A 37 -3.78 3.41 0.24
N SER A 38 -2.69 4.17 -0.02
CA SER A 38 -1.43 4.09 0.73
C SER A 38 -1.60 4.42 2.21
N GLU A 39 -2.42 5.42 2.54
CA GLU A 39 -2.76 5.77 3.93
C GLU A 39 -3.55 4.63 4.62
N GLY A 40 -4.50 4.00 3.92
CA GLY A 40 -5.22 2.82 4.44
C GLY A 40 -4.34 1.59 4.69
N VAL A 41 -3.31 1.36 3.86
CA VAL A 41 -2.35 0.25 4.10
C VAL A 41 -1.38 0.57 5.24
N LYS A 42 -1.06 1.83 5.50
CA LYS A 42 -0.27 2.23 6.68
C LYS A 42 -1.02 1.96 7.98
N GLU A 43 -2.35 2.13 8.00
CA GLU A 43 -3.19 1.70 9.13
C GLU A 43 -3.40 0.18 9.21
N SER A 44 -3.08 -0.53 8.12
CA SER A 44 -3.05 -2.00 8.06
C SER A 44 -1.73 -2.58 8.54
N SER A 45 -0.95 -1.82 9.31
CA SER A 45 0.09 -2.40 10.14
C SER A 45 -0.52 -3.52 10.98
N LEU A 46 -0.12 -4.74 10.65
CA LEU A 46 -0.58 -5.94 11.31
C LEU A 46 0.05 -5.93 12.71
N THR A 47 -0.57 -5.23 13.65
CA THR A 47 -0.19 -5.29 15.06
C THR A 47 -0.59 -6.65 15.61
N CYS A 48 0.19 -7.17 16.55
CA CYS A 48 -0.09 -8.45 17.22
C CYS A 48 -1.54 -8.53 17.75
N ASP A 49 -2.05 -7.43 18.32
CA ASP A 49 -3.43 -7.35 18.81
C ASP A 49 -4.50 -7.54 17.71
N LYS A 50 -4.37 -6.82 16.59
CA LYS A 50 -5.29 -6.95 15.44
C LYS A 50 -5.27 -8.37 14.86
N ALA A 51 -4.11 -8.99 14.81
CA ALA A 51 -3.96 -10.36 14.30
C ALA A 51 -4.67 -11.36 15.21
N CYS A 52 -4.47 -11.30 16.52
CA CYS A 52 -5.17 -12.16 17.47
C CYS A 52 -6.69 -11.98 17.44
N LYS A 53 -7.17 -10.73 17.31
CA LYS A 53 -8.61 -10.46 17.14
C LYS A 53 -9.17 -11.04 15.85
N SER A 54 -8.40 -11.02 14.75
CA SER A 54 -8.82 -11.59 13.47
C SER A 54 -9.00 -13.10 13.50
N VAL A 55 -8.29 -13.79 14.40
CA VAL A 55 -8.42 -15.25 14.61
C VAL A 55 -9.34 -15.60 15.79
N GLY A 56 -10.07 -14.63 16.37
CA GLY A 56 -11.12 -14.87 17.37
C GLY A 56 -10.71 -14.72 18.84
N TYR A 57 -9.53 -14.17 19.14
CA TYR A 57 -9.02 -13.97 20.50
C TYR A 57 -9.28 -12.54 21.02
N LEU A 58 -9.27 -12.32 22.35
CA LEU A 58 -9.58 -11.02 22.97
C LEU A 58 -8.53 -9.95 22.66
N SER A 59 -7.26 -10.31 22.80
CA SER A 59 -6.13 -9.40 22.69
C SER A 59 -4.83 -10.13 22.39
N GLY A 60 -3.89 -9.43 21.76
CA GLY A 60 -2.56 -9.93 21.44
C GLY A 60 -1.45 -9.06 22.01
N TYR A 61 -0.40 -9.66 22.58
CA TYR A 61 0.78 -8.93 23.06
C TYR A 61 2.10 -9.60 22.63
N PRO A 62 3.16 -8.81 22.38
CA PRO A 62 4.47 -9.34 22.05
C PRO A 62 5.17 -9.87 23.30
N SER A 63 5.72 -11.09 23.24
CA SER A 63 6.48 -11.70 24.34
C SER A 63 7.58 -12.62 23.78
N SER A 64 8.62 -12.90 24.55
CA SER A 64 9.64 -13.90 24.20
C SER A 64 9.16 -15.35 24.40
N GLY A 65 7.95 -15.53 24.95
CA GLY A 65 7.30 -16.82 25.12
C GLY A 65 5.83 -16.65 25.50
N CYS A 66 4.97 -17.42 24.83
CA CYS A 66 3.57 -17.58 25.19
C CYS A 66 3.49 -18.85 26.02
N GLY A 67 3.08 -18.75 27.29
CA GLY A 67 2.99 -19.92 28.18
C GLY A 67 1.90 -20.89 27.72
N SER A 68 0.68 -20.70 28.24
CA SER A 68 -0.53 -21.43 27.80
C SER A 68 -1.28 -20.75 26.66
N ASP A 69 -0.84 -19.55 26.27
CA ASP A 69 -1.50 -18.73 25.26
C ASP A 69 -1.11 -19.16 23.84
N PHE A 70 -2.00 -18.95 22.89
CA PHE A 70 -1.77 -19.31 21.49
C PHE A 70 -0.73 -18.36 20.86
N SER A 71 0.32 -18.90 20.25
CA SER A 71 1.37 -18.10 19.61
C SER A 71 1.16 -18.00 18.10
N ILE A 72 1.26 -16.79 17.55
CA ILE A 72 1.29 -16.55 16.12
C ILE A 72 2.69 -16.04 15.76
N SER A 73 3.33 -16.78 14.86
CA SER A 73 4.62 -16.40 14.28
C SER A 73 4.37 -15.58 13.02
N GLY A 74 4.92 -14.36 12.97
CA GLY A 74 4.75 -13.45 11.85
C GLY A 74 5.57 -12.17 12.05
N LYS A 75 5.72 -11.38 10.98
CA LYS A 75 6.26 -10.02 11.09
C LYS A 75 5.12 -9.09 11.43
N PHE A 76 5.07 -8.64 12.68
CA PHE A 76 4.09 -7.67 13.15
C PHE A 76 4.81 -6.34 13.41
N GLU A 77 4.12 -5.21 13.18
CA GLU A 77 4.71 -3.92 13.50
C GLU A 77 4.95 -3.78 15.01
N GLY A 78 6.11 -3.24 15.38
CA GLY A 78 6.50 -3.02 16.78
C GLY A 78 7.09 -4.23 17.51
N MET A 79 7.39 -5.33 16.81
CA MET A 79 8.11 -6.47 17.41
C MET A 79 9.60 -6.46 17.13
N SER A 80 10.38 -6.73 18.19
CA SER A 80 11.82 -6.88 18.13
C SER A 80 12.20 -8.27 17.59
N GLU A 81 13.40 -8.41 17.01
CA GLU A 81 13.90 -9.70 16.52
C GLU A 81 13.86 -10.77 17.62
N GLY A 82 13.11 -11.85 17.40
CA GLY A 82 12.98 -12.97 18.35
C GLY A 82 11.74 -12.94 19.26
N GLN A 83 10.84 -11.95 19.14
CA GLN A 83 9.56 -11.96 19.85
C GLN A 83 8.46 -12.69 19.07
N VAL A 84 7.58 -13.39 19.78
CA VAL A 84 6.38 -14.03 19.25
C VAL A 84 5.12 -13.26 19.68
N CYS A 85 4.07 -13.29 18.86
CA CYS A 85 2.79 -12.69 19.21
C CYS A 85 1.96 -13.70 20.01
N CYS A 86 1.57 -13.35 21.25
CA CYS A 86 0.75 -14.19 22.12
C CYS A 86 -0.70 -13.72 22.13
N CYS A 87 -1.63 -14.61 21.83
CA CYS A 87 -3.06 -14.36 21.80
C CYS A 87 -3.75 -14.92 23.05
N ARG A 88 -4.46 -14.05 23.76
CA ARG A 88 -5.18 -14.40 24.99
C ARG A 88 -6.57 -14.97 24.65
N PRO A 89 -6.89 -16.22 25.05
CA PRO A 89 -8.21 -16.80 24.81
C PRO A 89 -9.31 -16.01 25.54
N GLN A 90 -10.52 -16.02 24.97
CA GLN A 90 -11.75 -15.46 25.57
C GLN A 90 -12.10 -16.18 26.88
#